data_AF-A0AAE9EPT8-F1
#
_entry.id   AF-A0AAE9EPT8-F1
#
_cell.length_a   1.000
_cell.length_b   1.000
_cell.length_c   1.000
_cell.angle_alpha   90.00
_cell.angle_beta   90.00
_cell.angle_gamma   90.00
#
_symmetry.space_group_name_H-M   'P 1'
#
loop_
_entity.id
_entity.type
_entity.pdbx_description
1 polymer ?
#
loop_
_entity_poly.entity_id
_entity_poly.type
_entity_poly.pdbx_seq_one_letter_code
_entity_poly.pdbx_strand_id
1 'polypeptide(L)'
;MSNSTMENTQMKVKLAVDEMIDDLDKNYLRDMQKAMFQCSARCCDNKKVTRESVENCVEKCNDGMKNAQGYLEKELGGLQDQLSRCAMTCYDKLVQQFGPNVNNYSEQQVCLEGGS
;
A
#
# COMPACT_ATOMS: atom_id res chain seq x y z
N MET A 1 -24.24 -17.51 -2.49
CA MET A 1 -22.79 -17.80 -2.34
C MET A 1 -21.91 -16.81 -3.12
N SER A 2 -22.42 -15.61 -3.43
CA SER A 2 -21.75 -14.61 -4.30
C SER A 2 -20.86 -13.63 -3.55
N ASN A 3 -21.00 -13.52 -2.22
CA ASN A 3 -20.21 -12.58 -1.40
C ASN A 3 -18.78 -13.08 -1.14
N SER A 4 -18.60 -14.40 -1.08
CA SER A 4 -17.34 -15.02 -0.69
C SER A 4 -16.26 -14.94 -1.77
N THR A 5 -16.59 -14.93 -3.06
CA THR A 5 -15.60 -14.91 -4.15
C THR A 5 -14.92 -13.55 -4.28
N MET A 6 -15.66 -12.46 -4.09
CA MET A 6 -15.14 -11.10 -4.16
C MET A 6 -14.31 -10.74 -2.91
N GLU A 7 -14.75 -11.19 -1.73
CA GLU A 7 -13.98 -11.08 -0.48
C GLU A 7 -12.66 -11.85 -0.57
N ASN A 8 -12.67 -13.08 -1.10
CA ASN A 8 -11.46 -13.87 -1.28
C ASN A 8 -10.51 -13.26 -2.33
N THR A 9 -11.06 -12.58 -3.33
CA THR A 9 -10.29 -11.82 -4.32
C THR A 9 -9.62 -10.60 -3.68
N GLN A 10 -10.34 -9.82 -2.88
CA GLN A 10 -9.77 -8.71 -2.13
C GLN A 10 -8.68 -9.17 -1.16
N MET A 11 -8.85 -10.33 -0.53
CA MET A 11 -7.85 -10.91 0.37
C MET A 11 -6.54 -11.23 -0.33
N LYS A 12 -6.58 -11.85 -1.53
CA LYS A 12 -5.37 -12.17 -2.32
C LYS A 12 -4.60 -10.90 -2.71
N VAL A 13 -5.32 -9.87 -3.12
CA VAL A 13 -4.74 -8.57 -3.44
C VAL A 13 -4.04 -7.99 -2.23
N LYS A 14 -4.73 -7.97 -1.09
CA LYS A 14 -4.18 -7.42 0.14
C LYS A 14 -2.87 -8.12 0.52
N LEU A 15 -2.82 -9.45 0.43
CA LEU A 15 -1.61 -10.22 0.69
C LEU A 15 -0.46 -9.88 -0.26
N ALA A 16 -0.73 -9.74 -1.55
CA ALA A 16 0.29 -9.36 -2.53
C ALA A 16 0.82 -7.92 -2.30
N VAL A 17 -0.07 -7.02 -1.89
CA VAL A 17 0.31 -5.65 -1.50
C VAL A 17 1.15 -5.66 -0.23
N ASP A 18 0.76 -6.44 0.79
CA ASP A 18 1.52 -6.58 2.03
C ASP A 18 2.92 -7.14 1.77
N GLU A 19 3.06 -8.14 0.89
CA GLU A 19 4.36 -8.69 0.48
C GLU A 19 5.25 -7.65 -0.22
N MET A 20 4.66 -6.82 -1.09
CA MET A 20 5.37 -5.72 -1.74
C MET A 20 5.87 -4.69 -0.72
N ILE A 21 5.04 -4.34 0.27
CA ILE A 21 5.43 -3.40 1.35
C ILE A 21 6.58 -3.99 2.16
N ASP A 22 6.52 -5.27 2.48
CA ASP A 22 7.57 -5.98 3.21
C ASP A 22 8.92 -5.94 2.48
N ASP A 23 8.92 -6.08 1.15
CA ASP A 23 10.13 -5.98 0.33
C ASP A 23 10.68 -4.55 0.31
N LEU A 24 9.81 -3.56 0.14
CA LEU A 24 10.18 -2.14 0.22
C LEU A 24 10.75 -1.76 1.59
N ASP A 25 10.18 -2.31 2.67
CA ASP A 25 10.67 -2.10 4.03
C ASP A 25 12.10 -2.61 4.18
N LYS A 26 12.33 -3.86 3.79
CA LYS A 26 13.63 -4.53 3.91
C LYS A 26 14.71 -3.86 3.06
N ASN A 27 14.38 -3.43 1.85
CA ASN A 27 15.36 -2.93 0.89
C ASN A 27 15.61 -1.42 0.98
N TYR A 28 14.64 -0.63 1.47
CA TYR A 28 14.73 0.83 1.41
C TYR A 28 14.34 1.53 2.72
N LEU A 29 13.20 1.18 3.32
CA LEU A 29 12.68 1.95 4.46
C LEU A 29 13.55 1.81 5.70
N ARG A 30 14.08 0.61 5.98
CA ARG A 30 14.97 0.39 7.13
C ARG A 30 16.25 1.22 7.06
N ASP A 31 16.85 1.33 5.88
CA ASP A 31 18.05 2.13 5.69
C ASP A 31 17.76 3.63 5.84
N MET A 32 16.62 4.08 5.33
CA MET A 32 16.14 5.43 5.55
C MET A 32 15.88 5.72 7.04
N GLN A 33 15.20 4.83 7.75
CA GLN A 33 14.96 4.94 9.19
C GLN A 33 16.27 4.99 9.96
N LYS A 34 17.24 4.15 9.62
CA LYS A 34 18.58 4.15 10.22
C LYS A 34 19.27 5.51 10.05
N ALA A 35 19.26 6.06 8.83
CA ALA A 35 19.85 7.37 8.55
C ALA A 35 19.14 8.50 9.34
N MET A 36 17.80 8.46 9.41
CA MET A 36 16.98 9.36 10.22
C MET A 36 17.36 9.31 11.70
N PHE A 37 17.46 8.11 12.29
CA PHE A 37 17.83 7.97 13.70
C PHE A 37 19.27 8.43 13.98
N GLN A 38 20.20 8.15 13.09
CA GLN A 38 21.58 8.64 13.21
C GLN A 38 21.67 10.17 13.12
N CYS A 39 20.89 10.78 12.23
CA CYS A 39 20.76 12.24 12.13
C CYS A 39 20.22 12.84 13.44
N SER A 40 19.12 12.29 13.96
CA SER A 40 18.50 12.73 15.21
C SER A 40 19.43 12.55 16.41
N ALA A 41 20.19 11.45 16.47
CA ALA A 41 21.19 11.23 17.53
C ALA A 41 22.26 12.34 17.52
N ARG A 42 22.78 12.71 16.33
CA ARG A 42 23.75 13.81 16.20
C ARG A 42 23.17 15.16 16.62
N CYS A 43 21.89 15.42 16.37
CA CYS A 43 21.22 16.63 16.88
C CYS A 43 21.26 16.67 18.42
N CYS A 44 21.05 15.52 19.08
CA CYS A 44 21.02 15.40 20.54
C CYS A 44 22.40 15.41 21.22
N ASP A 45 23.47 15.12 20.49
CA ASP A 45 24.85 15.17 21.00
C ASP A 45 25.31 16.61 21.30
N ASN A 46 24.77 17.59 20.60
CA ASN A 46 25.13 18.98 20.80
C ASN A 46 24.46 19.57 22.05
N LYS A 47 25.16 19.51 23.19
CA LYS A 47 24.66 20.06 24.47
C LYS A 47 24.69 21.59 24.56
N LYS A 48 25.23 22.28 23.56
CA LYS A 48 25.39 23.76 23.58
C LYS A 48 24.21 24.50 22.96
N VAL A 49 23.40 23.83 22.15
CA VAL A 49 22.24 24.43 21.48
C VAL A 49 21.01 24.40 22.38
N THR A 50 20.07 25.31 22.12
CA THR A 50 18.80 25.36 22.84
C THR A 50 17.93 24.14 22.54
N ARG A 51 17.01 23.82 23.46
CA ARG A 51 16.01 22.75 23.27
C ARG A 51 15.27 22.88 21.94
N GLU A 52 14.78 24.07 21.63
CA GLU A 52 14.04 24.36 20.39
C GLU A 52 14.87 24.10 19.12
N SER A 53 16.17 24.42 19.16
CA SER A 53 17.06 24.14 18.02
C SER A 53 17.25 22.65 17.78
N VAL A 54 17.31 21.85 18.85
CA VAL A 54 17.40 20.38 18.75
C VAL A 54 16.09 19.80 18.21
N GLU A 55 14.94 20.28 18.69
CA GLU A 55 13.62 19.85 18.20
C GLU A 55 13.48 20.12 16.69
N ASN A 56 13.81 21.33 16.24
CA ASN A 56 13.82 21.67 14.81
C ASN A 56 14.81 20.83 13.98
N CYS A 57 15.97 20.47 14.54
CA CYS A 57 16.95 19.60 13.88
C CYS A 57 16.39 18.19 13.69
N VAL A 58 15.79 17.63 14.75
CA VAL A 58 15.16 16.30 14.72
C VAL A 58 13.98 16.26 13.77
N GLU A 59 13.12 17.30 13.75
CA GLU A 59 12.02 17.39 12.79
C GLU A 59 12.51 17.29 11.35
N LYS A 60 13.55 18.07 10.99
CA LYS A 60 14.17 18.02 9.65
C LYS A 60 14.74 16.65 9.31
N CYS A 61 15.33 15.94 10.28
CA CYS A 61 15.81 14.57 10.07
C CYS A 61 14.64 13.61 9.74
N ASN A 62 13.46 13.83 10.35
CA ASN A 62 12.27 13.00 10.16
C ASN A 62 11.50 13.30 8.86
N ASP A 63 11.60 14.51 8.31
CA ASP A 63 10.83 14.95 7.14
C ASP A 63 10.98 14.01 5.94
N GLY A 64 12.21 13.56 5.64
CA GLY A 64 12.46 12.63 4.55
C GLY A 64 11.71 11.30 4.72
N MET A 65 11.67 10.76 5.93
CA MET A 65 10.95 9.54 6.24
C MET A 65 9.44 9.74 6.15
N LYS A 66 8.93 10.82 6.74
CA LYS A 66 7.50 11.16 6.70
C LYS A 66 7.00 11.32 5.26
N ASN A 67 7.78 11.98 4.41
CA ASN A 67 7.44 12.16 3.00
C ASN A 67 7.39 10.83 2.24
N ALA A 68 8.35 9.93 2.48
CA ALA A 68 8.36 8.62 1.84
C ALA A 68 7.19 7.74 2.31
N GLN A 69 6.90 7.72 3.61
CA GLN A 69 5.74 7.01 4.17
C GLN A 69 4.43 7.55 3.58
N GLY A 70 4.25 8.87 3.59
CA GLY A 70 3.05 9.49 3.02
C GLY A 70 2.89 9.25 1.52
N TYR A 71 4.00 9.21 0.77
CA TYR A 71 3.96 8.84 -0.65
C TYR A 71 3.53 7.39 -0.84
N LEU A 72 4.13 6.45 -0.10
CA LEU A 72 3.76 5.04 -0.15
C LEU A 72 2.29 4.82 0.20
N GLU A 73 1.82 5.37 1.31
CA GLU A 73 0.43 5.25 1.74
C GLU A 73 -0.54 5.78 0.67
N LYS A 74 -0.21 6.91 0.03
CA LYS A 74 -1.02 7.49 -1.04
C LYS A 74 -1.07 6.60 -2.28
N GLU A 75 0.08 6.12 -2.77
CA GLU A 75 0.14 5.27 -3.96
C GLU A 75 -0.55 3.93 -3.72
N LEU A 76 -0.36 3.33 -2.54
CA LEU A 76 -0.99 2.09 -2.12
C LEU A 76 -2.52 2.23 -2.01
N GLY A 77 -2.99 3.31 -1.39
CA GLY A 77 -4.42 3.62 -1.32
C GLY A 77 -5.01 3.80 -2.72
N GLY A 78 -4.32 4.53 -3.60
CA GLY A 78 -4.72 4.70 -5.00
C GLY A 78 -4.80 3.38 -5.78
N LEU A 79 -3.81 2.50 -5.59
CA LEU A 79 -3.78 1.18 -6.20
C LEU A 79 -4.94 0.31 -5.73
N GLN A 80 -5.19 0.26 -4.42
CA GLN A 80 -6.29 -0.51 -3.84
C GLN A 80 -7.65 -0.02 -4.34
N ASP A 81 -7.84 1.30 -4.43
CA ASP A 81 -9.06 1.91 -4.95
C ASP A 81 -9.29 1.59 -6.42
N GLN A 82 -8.24 1.71 -7.25
CA GLN A 82 -8.32 1.36 -8.67
C GLN A 82 -8.68 -0.11 -8.86
N LEU A 83 -8.03 -1.00 -8.12
CA LEU A 83 -8.29 -2.41 -8.26
C LEU A 83 -9.69 -2.80 -7.78
N SER A 84 -10.17 -2.20 -6.69
CA SER A 84 -11.55 -2.37 -6.22
C SER A 84 -12.55 -1.93 -7.29
N ARG A 85 -12.30 -0.79 -7.96
CA ARG A 85 -13.12 -0.33 -9.09
C ARG A 85 -13.07 -1.26 -10.29
N CYS A 86 -11.89 -1.78 -10.64
CA CYS A 86 -11.72 -2.74 -11.73
C CYS A 86 -12.48 -4.05 -11.45
N ALA A 87 -12.39 -4.57 -10.22
CA ALA A 87 -13.09 -5.77 -9.79
C ALA A 87 -14.61 -5.59 -9.87
N MET A 88 -15.15 -4.46 -9.38
CA MET A 88 -16.58 -4.15 -9.49
C MET A 88 -17.02 -3.99 -10.95
N THR A 89 -16.26 -3.28 -11.77
CA THR A 89 -16.57 -3.10 -13.20
C THR A 89 -16.58 -4.42 -13.95
N CYS A 90 -15.63 -5.31 -13.65
CA CYS A 90 -15.58 -6.66 -14.22
C CYS A 90 -16.82 -7.46 -13.82
N TYR A 91 -17.16 -7.45 -12.52
CA TYR A 91 -18.36 -8.12 -12.02
C TYR A 91 -19.64 -7.63 -12.70
N ASP A 92 -19.81 -6.31 -12.85
CA ASP A 92 -20.97 -5.73 -13.52
C ASP A 92 -21.09 -6.20 -14.98
N LYS A 93 -19.97 -6.29 -15.71
CA LYS A 93 -19.96 -6.82 -17.08
C LYS A 93 -20.41 -8.27 -17.14
N LEU A 94 -19.97 -9.09 -16.20
CA LEU A 94 -20.38 -10.50 -16.12
C LEU A 94 -21.88 -10.63 -15.85
N VAL A 95 -22.41 -9.83 -14.92
CA VAL A 95 -23.85 -9.80 -14.61
C VAL A 95 -24.66 -9.34 -15.83
N GLN A 96 -24.19 -8.34 -16.57
CA GLN A 96 -24.85 -7.89 -17.80
C GLN A 96 -24.86 -8.98 -18.89
N GLN A 97 -23.78 -9.75 -19.00
CA GLN A 97 -23.62 -10.71 -20.10
C GLN A 97 -24.26 -12.07 -19.82
N PHE A 98 -24.23 -12.57 -18.58
CA PHE A 98 -24.70 -13.92 -18.23
C PHE A 98 -25.81 -13.95 -17.17
N GLY A 99 -26.27 -12.77 -16.73
CA GLY A 99 -27.25 -12.61 -15.66
C GLY A 99 -26.64 -12.75 -14.28
N PRO A 100 -27.40 -12.54 -13.19
CA PRO A 100 -26.89 -12.57 -11.82
C PRO A 100 -26.56 -13.98 -11.30
N ASN A 101 -26.75 -15.02 -12.12
CA ASN A 101 -26.54 -16.41 -11.70
C ASN A 101 -25.07 -16.80 -11.83
N VAL A 102 -24.40 -16.90 -10.68
CA VAL A 102 -22.97 -17.21 -10.57
C VAL A 102 -22.58 -18.57 -11.19
N ASN A 103 -23.54 -19.50 -11.27
CA ASN A 103 -23.35 -20.83 -11.87
C ASN A 103 -23.21 -20.78 -13.40
N ASN A 104 -23.48 -19.63 -14.03
CA ASN A 104 -23.32 -19.42 -15.47
C ASN A 104 -21.91 -18.95 -15.83
N TYR A 105 -21.07 -18.60 -14.85
CA TYR A 105 -19.70 -18.18 -15.09
C TYR A 105 -18.76 -19.39 -15.11
N SER A 106 -18.07 -19.60 -16.23
CA SER A 106 -16.97 -20.57 -16.36
C SER A 106 -15.66 -20.04 -15.75
N GLU A 107 -14.68 -20.91 -15.47
CA GLU A 107 -13.36 -20.52 -14.90
C GLU A 107 -12.64 -19.43 -15.71
N GLN A 108 -12.82 -19.43 -17.03
CA GLN A 108 -12.25 -18.45 -17.96
C GLN A 108 -12.96 -17.07 -17.92
N GLN A 109 -14.11 -16.99 -17.24
CA GLN A 109 -14.93 -15.77 -17.15
C GLN A 109 -14.80 -15.08 -15.80
N VAL A 110 -13.95 -15.59 -14.89
CA VAL A 110 -13.74 -14.99 -13.58
C VAL A 110 -12.66 -13.91 -13.70
N CYS A 111 -12.83 -12.79 -13.00
CA CYS A 111 -12.05 -11.55 -13.10
C CYS A 111 -10.52 -11.63 -12.88
N LEU A 112 -9.92 -12.82 -12.82
CA LEU A 112 -8.50 -13.02 -12.53
C LEU A 112 -7.76 -13.96 -13.50
N GLU A 113 -8.39 -14.54 -14.53
CA GLU A 113 -7.64 -15.18 -15.61
C GLU A 113 -7.40 -14.18 -16.73
N GLY A 114 -6.11 -13.98 -17.03
CA GLY A 114 -5.57 -12.84 -17.77
C GLY A 114 -6.12 -12.64 -19.19
N GLY A 115 -6.02 -11.39 -19.63
CA GLY A 115 -6.56 -10.95 -20.90
C GLY A 115 -5.94 -11.56 -22.16
N SER A 116 -6.67 -11.33 -23.24
CA SER A 116 -6.16 -10.90 -24.55
C SER A 116 -7.23 -10.03 -25.19
#